data_AF-A0A3M7PHS2-F1
#
_entry.id   AF-A0A3M7PHS2-F1
#
_cell.length_a   1.000
_cell.length_b   1.000
_cell.length_c   1.000
_cell.angle_alpha   90.00
_cell.angle_beta   90.00
_cell.angle_gamma   90.00
#
_symmetry.space_group_name_H-M   'P 1'
#
loop_
_entity.id
_entity.type
_entity.pdbx_description
1 polymer ?
#
loop_
_entity_poly.entity_id
_entity_poly.type
_entity_poly.pdbx_seq_one_letter_code
_entity_poly.pdbx_strand_id
1 'polypeptide(L)'
;VWKTLRKPDDTDTLKEAQEKLTKHFVEKKSVFTEKCVFRRAMKRQDESVNEYAMRLRRMAAHCEFGAALETEILSQFVVGVGIDEFQRECCRTNDLDLKAALEKARGYERVAENVSGLLKPTAAEMSSRSINYTERRPMSSGGCSNKNRPSWSTPSHGSSRQDCGYCGRRSHKEKSECPALNTECRKCGIKGHFAK
;
A
#
# COMPACT_ATOMS: atom_id res chain seq x y z
N VAL A 1 36.38 29.16 4.91
CA VAL A 1 36.57 30.61 5.16
C VAL A 1 35.20 31.26 5.28
N TRP A 2 34.68 31.38 6.49
CA TRP A 2 33.41 32.07 6.73
C TRP A 2 33.74 33.56 6.83
N LYS A 3 33.41 34.35 5.79
CA LYS A 3 33.51 35.82 5.90
C LYS A 3 32.45 36.27 6.90
N THR A 4 32.88 36.74 8.06
CA THR A 4 32.00 37.39 9.03
C THR A 4 31.36 38.61 8.36
N LEU A 5 30.03 38.61 8.24
CA LEU A 5 29.24 39.82 7.90
C LEU A 5 29.28 40.79 9.08
N ARG A 6 30.43 41.40 9.35
CA ARG A 6 30.51 42.53 10.27
C ARG A 6 30.60 43.80 9.44
N LYS A 7 29.53 44.58 9.43
CA LYS A 7 29.57 45.95 8.90
C LYS A 7 30.34 46.86 9.86
N PRO A 8 30.99 47.93 9.35
CA PRO A 8 31.65 48.93 10.19
C PRO A 8 30.66 49.76 11.03
N ASP A 9 29.45 50.00 10.51
CA ASP A 9 28.38 50.72 11.21
C ASP A 9 27.26 49.74 11.62
N ASP A 10 27.06 49.65 12.93
CA ASP A 10 26.06 48.80 13.59
C ASP A 10 24.72 49.54 13.74
N THR A 11 24.30 50.22 12.67
CA THR A 11 23.07 51.02 12.62
C THR A 11 21.90 50.27 12.01
N ASP A 12 22.09 49.01 11.61
CA ASP A 12 21.03 48.18 11.07
C ASP A 12 19.99 47.92 12.18
N THR A 13 18.73 48.25 11.92
CA THR A 13 17.63 47.92 12.83
C THR A 13 17.50 46.39 12.97
N LEU A 14 16.92 45.91 14.08
CA LEU A 14 16.72 44.48 14.33
C LEU A 14 16.06 43.77 13.12
N LYS A 15 15.11 44.43 12.45
CA LYS A 15 14.45 43.91 11.23
C LYS A 15 15.41 43.75 10.05
N GLU A 16 16.26 44.74 9.79
CA GLU A 16 17.22 44.69 8.68
C GLU A 16 18.30 43.65 8.91
N ALA A 17 18.73 43.46 10.16
CA ALA A 17 19.64 42.39 10.53
C ALA A 17 18.98 41.02 10.31
N GLN A 18 17.73 40.83 10.76
CA GLN A 18 16.96 39.61 10.54
C GLN A 18 16.77 39.30 9.05
N GLU A 19 16.43 40.29 8.22
CA GLU A 19 16.26 40.09 6.77
C GLU A 19 17.58 39.68 6.09
N LYS A 20 18.70 40.32 6.44
CA LYS A 20 20.02 39.96 5.89
C LYS A 20 20.45 38.56 6.32
N LEU A 21 20.26 38.21 7.59
CA LEU A 21 20.51 36.87 8.11
C LEU A 21 19.64 35.85 7.38
N THR A 22 18.34 36.11 7.25
CA THR A 22 17.41 35.22 6.54
C THR A 22 17.83 35.06 5.08
N LYS A 23 18.17 36.14 4.39
CA LYS A 23 18.65 36.11 3.00
C LYS A 23 19.98 35.38 2.81
N HIS A 24 20.85 35.40 3.82
CA HIS A 24 22.18 34.77 3.76
C HIS A 24 22.15 33.29 4.13
N PHE A 25 21.29 32.90 5.08
CA PHE A 25 21.22 31.53 5.61
C PHE A 25 20.10 30.68 5.02
N VAL A 26 19.03 31.30 4.48
CA VAL A 26 18.08 30.60 3.64
C VAL A 26 18.68 30.55 2.24
N GLU A 27 19.42 29.49 1.97
CA GLU A 27 19.73 29.07 0.60
C GLU A 27 18.41 29.14 -0.18
N LYS A 28 18.33 29.94 -1.25
CA LYS A 28 17.10 30.15 -2.02
C LYS A 28 16.68 28.84 -2.67
N LYS A 29 16.02 27.98 -1.90
CA LYS A 29 15.39 26.77 -2.42
C LYS A 29 14.34 27.24 -3.40
N SER A 30 14.43 26.72 -4.62
CA SER A 30 13.46 27.04 -5.66
C SER A 30 12.08 26.60 -5.17
N VAL A 31 11.12 27.53 -5.19
CA VAL A 31 9.71 27.24 -4.88
C VAL A 31 9.20 26.07 -5.72
N PHE A 32 9.66 25.95 -6.97
CA PHE A 32 9.35 24.83 -7.83
C PHE A 32 9.87 23.50 -7.25
N THR A 33 11.11 23.47 -6.75
CA THR A 33 11.68 22.29 -6.10
C THR A 33 10.88 21.91 -4.85
N GLU A 34 10.52 22.88 -4.01
CA GLU A 34 9.70 22.63 -2.82
C GLU A 34 8.33 22.06 -3.18
N LYS A 35 7.67 22.60 -4.23
CA LYS A 35 6.42 22.02 -4.77
C LYS A 35 6.62 20.59 -5.25
N CYS A 36 7.70 20.29 -5.98
CA CYS A 36 7.97 18.91 -6.43
C CYS A 36 8.19 17.96 -5.25
N VAL A 37 8.91 18.40 -4.21
CA VAL A 37 9.14 17.63 -2.99
C VAL A 37 7.84 17.41 -2.23
N PHE A 38 6.99 18.43 -2.13
CA PHE A 38 5.64 18.34 -1.56
C PHE A 38 4.77 17.34 -2.30
N ARG A 39 4.74 17.37 -3.64
CA ARG A 39 3.92 16.44 -4.45
C ARG A 39 4.36 14.97 -4.35
N ARG A 40 5.61 14.72 -3.99
CA ARG A 40 6.17 13.38 -3.79
C ARG A 40 6.04 12.90 -2.34
N ALA A 41 5.53 13.73 -1.44
CA ALA A 41 5.35 13.34 -0.04
C ALA A 41 4.28 12.26 0.07
N MET A 42 4.66 11.13 0.67
CA MET A 42 3.79 10.03 1.06
C MET A 42 3.91 9.81 2.57
N LYS A 43 2.85 9.34 3.22
CA LYS A 43 2.88 8.89 4.62
C LYS A 43 3.92 7.79 4.78
N ARG A 44 4.77 7.89 5.80
CA ARG A 44 5.74 6.83 6.11
C ARG A 44 5.06 5.69 6.87
N GLN A 45 5.64 4.49 6.85
CA GLN A 45 5.09 3.33 7.57
C GLN A 45 4.99 3.61 9.08
N ASP A 46 6.05 4.20 9.66
CA ASP A 46 6.13 4.51 11.09
C ASP A 46 5.55 5.88 11.47
N GLU A 47 4.86 6.55 10.54
CA GLU A 47 4.29 7.88 10.76
C GLU A 47 2.78 7.76 10.86
N SER A 48 2.18 8.33 11.90
CA SER A 48 0.72 8.39 12.03
C SER A 48 0.08 9.33 11.00
N VAL A 49 -1.22 9.18 10.76
CA VAL A 49 -1.98 10.09 9.89
C VAL A 49 -1.81 11.56 10.30
N ASN A 50 -1.78 11.84 11.61
CA ASN A 50 -1.66 13.19 12.14
C ASN A 50 -0.26 13.79 11.90
N GLU A 51 0.79 13.00 12.14
CA GLU A 51 2.17 13.42 11.90
C GLU A 51 2.40 13.71 10.42
N TYR A 52 1.84 12.88 9.54
CA TYR A 52 1.90 13.10 8.11
C TYR A 52 1.27 14.44 7.72
N ALA A 53 0.08 14.75 8.24
CA ALA A 53 -0.59 16.02 7.98
C ALA A 53 0.19 17.23 8.52
N MET A 54 0.79 17.12 9.71
CA MET A 54 1.68 18.16 10.24
C MET A 54 2.92 18.36 9.37
N ARG A 55 3.52 17.27 8.87
CA ARG A 55 4.66 17.33 7.95
C ARG A 55 4.28 18.01 6.64
N LEU A 56 3.13 17.69 6.05
CA LEU A 56 2.62 18.38 4.86
C LEU A 56 2.45 19.87 5.09
N ARG A 57 1.87 20.30 6.22
CA ARG A 57 1.73 21.71 6.58
C ARG A 57 3.09 22.42 6.63
N ARG A 58 4.10 21.79 7.22
CA ARG A 58 5.46 22.34 7.28
C ARG A 58 6.08 22.47 5.90
N MET A 59 5.90 21.48 5.02
CA MET A 59 6.42 21.53 3.65
C MET A 59 5.71 22.60 2.81
N ALA A 60 4.40 22.72 2.97
CA ALA A 60 3.57 23.68 2.24
C ALA A 60 3.94 25.15 2.55
N ALA A 61 4.51 25.43 3.73
CA ALA A 61 5.01 26.76 4.10
C ALA A 61 6.09 27.30 3.15
N HIS A 62 6.83 26.43 2.47
CA HIS A 62 7.88 26.80 1.50
C HIS A 62 7.39 26.76 0.05
N CYS A 63 6.13 26.42 -0.20
CA CYS A 63 5.58 26.22 -1.54
C CYS A 63 4.83 27.44 -2.09
N GLU A 64 4.64 28.51 -1.28
CA GLU A 64 3.94 29.74 -1.69
C GLU A 64 2.55 29.48 -2.31
N PHE A 65 1.74 28.60 -1.70
CA PHE A 65 0.39 28.29 -2.22
C PHE A 65 -0.64 29.42 -2.01
N GLY A 66 -0.36 30.38 -1.12
CA GLY A 66 -1.26 31.50 -0.86
C GLY A 66 -2.64 31.04 -0.38
N ALA A 67 -3.70 31.57 -1.00
CA ALA A 67 -5.08 31.23 -0.64
C ALA A 67 -5.45 29.75 -0.88
N ALA A 68 -4.71 29.04 -1.74
CA ALA A 68 -4.94 27.63 -2.04
C ALA A 68 -4.24 26.66 -1.06
N LEU A 69 -3.65 27.16 0.03
CA LEU A 69 -2.85 26.35 0.96
C LEU A 69 -3.63 25.13 1.49
N GLU A 70 -4.82 25.33 2.03
CA GLU A 70 -5.62 24.23 2.61
C GLU A 70 -6.07 23.23 1.54
N THR A 71 -6.46 23.70 0.34
CA THR A 71 -6.87 22.83 -0.77
C THR A 71 -5.71 21.99 -1.30
N GLU A 72 -4.50 22.54 -1.29
CA GLU A 72 -3.30 21.84 -1.75
C GLU A 72 -2.83 20.80 -0.74
N ILE A 73 -2.89 21.11 0.55
CA ILE A 73 -2.63 20.15 1.62
C ILE A 73 -3.66 19.03 1.57
N LEU A 74 -4.96 19.34 1.40
CA LEU A 74 -6.01 18.34 1.27
C LEU A 74 -5.74 17.39 0.09
N SER A 75 -5.47 17.94 -1.09
CA SER A 75 -5.24 17.14 -2.29
C SER A 75 -4.03 16.22 -2.13
N GLN A 76 -2.92 16.73 -1.57
CA GLN A 76 -1.72 15.92 -1.31
C GLN A 76 -1.92 14.91 -0.17
N PHE A 77 -2.72 15.25 0.84
CA PHE A 77 -3.04 14.36 1.94
C PHE A 77 -3.85 13.16 1.44
N VAL A 78 -4.91 13.40 0.66
CA VAL A 78 -5.77 12.34 0.11
C VAL A 78 -4.96 11.33 -0.72
N VAL A 79 -4.08 11.81 -1.58
CA VAL A 79 -3.21 10.96 -2.40
C VAL A 79 -2.14 10.27 -1.54
N GLY A 80 -1.51 11.00 -0.61
CA GLY A 80 -0.31 10.51 0.06
C GLY A 80 -0.54 9.65 1.29
N VAL A 81 -1.78 9.46 1.76
CA VAL A 81 -2.10 8.48 2.82
C VAL A 81 -1.84 7.03 2.36
N GLY A 82 -1.97 6.75 1.05
CA GLY A 82 -1.65 5.43 0.49
C GLY A 82 -2.65 4.32 0.82
N ILE A 83 -3.89 4.67 1.16
CA ILE A 83 -5.00 3.73 1.38
C ILE A 83 -6.02 3.91 0.27
N ASP A 84 -6.15 2.90 -0.60
CA ASP A 84 -7.00 3.00 -1.80
C ASP A 84 -8.49 3.18 -1.48
N GLU A 85 -9.01 2.51 -0.45
CA GLU A 85 -10.41 2.68 -0.02
C GLU A 85 -10.69 4.13 0.41
N PHE A 86 -9.79 4.68 1.23
CA PHE A 86 -9.86 6.06 1.71
C PHE A 86 -9.81 7.06 0.55
N GLN A 87 -8.90 6.86 -0.40
CA GLN A 87 -8.79 7.71 -1.57
C GLN A 87 -10.05 7.65 -2.44
N ARG A 88 -10.58 6.45 -2.70
CA ARG A 88 -11.84 6.25 -3.44
C ARG A 88 -13.00 6.95 -2.76
N GLU A 89 -13.08 6.88 -1.44
CA GLU A 89 -14.15 7.54 -0.66
C GLU A 89 -14.04 9.06 -0.72
N CYS A 90 -12.82 9.61 -0.60
CA CYS A 90 -12.58 11.05 -0.72
C CYS A 90 -12.93 11.57 -2.11
N CYS A 91 -12.54 10.86 -3.18
CA CYS A 91 -12.85 11.25 -4.56
C CYS A 91 -14.36 11.21 -4.91
N ARG A 92 -15.19 10.55 -4.10
CA ARG A 92 -16.66 10.56 -4.26
C ARG A 92 -17.34 11.70 -3.52
N THR A 93 -16.63 12.37 -2.62
CA THR A 93 -17.19 13.46 -1.80
C THR A 93 -16.96 14.78 -2.54
N ASN A 94 -18.02 15.52 -2.86
CA ASN A 94 -17.91 16.79 -3.59
C ASN A 94 -17.32 17.91 -2.71
N ASP A 95 -17.83 18.06 -1.50
CA ASP A 95 -17.41 19.09 -0.55
C ASP A 95 -16.59 18.44 0.57
N LEU A 96 -15.30 18.20 0.29
CA LEU A 96 -14.37 17.63 1.26
C LEU A 96 -13.47 18.73 1.81
N ASP A 97 -13.41 18.88 3.13
CA ASP A 97 -12.42 19.71 3.82
C ASP A 97 -11.30 18.85 4.42
N LEU A 98 -10.17 19.49 4.75
CA LEU A 98 -9.02 18.79 5.33
C LEU A 98 -9.34 18.16 6.69
N LYS A 99 -10.26 18.76 7.45
CA LYS A 99 -10.69 18.24 8.75
C LYS A 99 -11.46 16.93 8.61
N ALA A 100 -12.44 16.86 7.70
CA ALA A 100 -13.18 15.63 7.43
C ALA A 100 -12.28 14.55 6.83
N ALA A 101 -11.36 14.92 5.92
CA ALA A 101 -10.39 13.98 5.39
C ALA A 101 -9.52 13.36 6.50
N LEU A 102 -9.08 14.16 7.47
CA LEU A 102 -8.33 13.68 8.64
C LEU A 102 -9.14 12.73 9.52
N GLU A 103 -10.38 13.07 9.85
CA GLU A 103 -11.25 12.19 10.64
C GLU A 103 -11.51 10.85 9.94
N LYS A 104 -11.76 10.87 8.63
CA LYS A 104 -11.89 9.66 7.82
C LYS A 104 -10.61 8.82 7.88
N ALA A 105 -9.46 9.42 7.59
CA ALA A 105 -8.17 8.72 7.58
C ALA A 105 -7.83 8.10 8.95
N ARG A 106 -8.13 8.78 10.06
CA ARG A 106 -8.01 8.22 11.42
C ARG A 106 -8.90 6.99 11.62
N GLY A 107 -10.10 6.99 11.04
CA GLY A 107 -10.99 5.82 11.04
C GLY A 107 -10.34 4.61 10.38
N TYR A 108 -9.74 4.80 9.19
CA TYR A 108 -9.02 3.73 8.49
C TYR A 108 -7.80 3.23 9.28
N GLU A 109 -7.02 4.12 9.88
CA GLU A 109 -5.86 3.78 10.72
C GLU A 109 -6.30 2.90 11.92
N ARG A 110 -7.34 3.31 12.64
CA ARG A 110 -7.90 2.54 13.76
C ARG A 110 -8.43 1.17 13.35
N VAL A 111 -9.11 1.07 12.21
CA VAL A 111 -9.62 -0.22 11.70
C VAL A 111 -8.45 -1.14 11.37
N ALA A 112 -7.40 -0.63 10.72
CA ALA A 112 -6.20 -1.41 10.42
C ALA A 112 -5.54 -1.95 11.70
N GLU A 113 -5.40 -1.12 12.73
CA GLU A 113 -4.88 -1.53 14.05
C GLU A 113 -5.75 -2.59 14.72
N ASN A 114 -7.06 -2.35 14.81
CA ASN A 114 -8.00 -3.26 15.48
C ASN A 114 -8.13 -4.62 14.76
N VAL A 115 -8.25 -4.61 13.43
CA VAL A 115 -8.35 -5.84 12.62
C VAL A 115 -7.06 -6.65 12.71
N SER A 116 -5.89 -5.99 12.76
CA SER A 116 -4.62 -6.68 13.00
C SER A 116 -4.60 -7.41 14.35
N GLY A 117 -5.32 -6.91 15.35
CA GLY A 117 -5.49 -7.56 16.64
C GLY A 117 -6.42 -8.78 16.59
N LEU A 118 -7.49 -8.71 15.80
CA LEU A 118 -8.48 -9.79 15.64
C LEU A 118 -8.00 -10.96 14.79
N LEU A 119 -7.17 -10.69 13.77
CA LEU A 119 -6.67 -11.71 12.85
C LEU A 119 -5.41 -12.42 13.35
N LYS A 120 -4.82 -11.96 14.47
CA LYS A 120 -3.75 -12.69 15.14
C LYS A 120 -4.35 -13.98 15.71
N PRO A 121 -3.89 -15.17 15.29
CA PRO A 121 -4.40 -16.42 15.83
C PRO A 121 -4.20 -16.40 17.35
N THR A 122 -5.26 -16.69 18.09
CA THR A 122 -5.13 -16.88 19.53
C THR A 122 -4.20 -18.06 19.81
N ALA A 123 -3.52 -18.06 20.96
CA ALA A 123 -2.64 -19.18 21.34
C ALA A 123 -3.40 -20.54 21.33
N ALA A 124 -4.70 -20.51 21.60
CA ALA A 124 -5.59 -21.67 21.50
C ALA A 124 -5.80 -22.17 20.05
N GLU A 125 -5.93 -21.26 19.07
CA GLU A 125 -6.08 -21.61 17.65
C GLU A 125 -4.77 -22.06 17.00
N MET A 126 -3.63 -21.60 17.52
CA MET A 126 -2.32 -22.11 17.11
C MET A 126 -2.12 -23.56 17.57
N SER A 127 -2.64 -23.92 18.74
CA SER A 127 -2.58 -25.28 19.29
C SER A 127 -3.54 -26.26 18.61
N SER A 128 -4.68 -25.80 18.08
CA SER A 128 -5.69 -26.65 17.42
C SER A 128 -5.33 -27.03 15.97
N ARG A 129 -4.36 -26.36 15.35
CA ARG A 129 -3.82 -26.72 14.03
C ARG A 129 -2.90 -27.95 14.03
N SER A 130 -2.60 -28.50 15.20
CA SER A 130 -2.04 -29.85 15.38
C SER A 130 -3.14 -30.92 15.24
N ILE A 131 -3.78 -31.01 14.07
CA ILE A 131 -4.72 -32.11 13.81
C ILE A 131 -3.88 -33.33 13.42
N ASN A 132 -3.75 -34.28 14.34
CA ASN A 132 -3.23 -35.61 14.09
C ASN A 132 -3.97 -36.23 12.89
N TYR A 133 -3.21 -36.52 11.83
CA TYR A 133 -3.69 -37.25 10.67
C TYR A 133 -3.96 -38.70 11.08
N THR A 134 -5.19 -39.02 11.48
CA THR A 134 -5.65 -40.41 11.55
C THR A 134 -6.42 -40.72 10.27
N GLU A 135 -5.85 -41.62 9.48
CA GLU A 135 -6.45 -42.23 8.29
C GLU A 135 -7.90 -42.64 8.54
N ARG A 136 -8.84 -42.05 7.80
CA ARG A 136 -10.20 -42.61 7.68
C ARG A 136 -10.36 -43.22 6.30
N ARG A 137 -10.50 -44.55 6.29
CA ARG A 137 -10.97 -45.36 5.15
C ARG A 137 -12.28 -44.77 4.59
N PRO A 138 -12.47 -44.73 3.26
CA PRO A 138 -13.76 -44.42 2.68
C PRO A 138 -14.64 -45.69 2.65
N MET A 139 -15.76 -45.68 3.39
CA MET A 139 -16.87 -46.60 3.12
C MET A 139 -17.85 -45.94 2.16
N SER A 140 -18.09 -46.63 1.06
CA SER A 140 -19.14 -46.41 0.08
C SER A 140 -20.53 -46.55 0.72
N SER A 141 -21.46 -45.64 0.40
CA SER A 141 -22.83 -45.99 -0.05
C SER A 141 -23.74 -44.75 -0.14
N GLY A 142 -24.58 -44.72 -1.19
CA GLY A 142 -25.93 -44.18 -1.11
C GLY A 142 -26.12 -42.71 -1.49
N GLY A 143 -26.71 -42.47 -2.65
CA GLY A 143 -26.97 -41.12 -3.15
C GLY A 143 -28.22 -40.45 -2.58
N CYS A 144 -28.33 -39.16 -2.86
CA CYS A 144 -29.60 -38.49 -3.11
C CYS A 144 -29.39 -37.24 -3.96
N SER A 145 -30.33 -37.07 -4.88
CA SER A 145 -30.46 -36.01 -5.88
C SER A 145 -30.68 -34.64 -5.24
N ASN A 146 -30.05 -33.59 -5.76
CA ASN A 146 -30.68 -32.28 -5.78
C ASN A 146 -30.40 -31.53 -7.09
N LYS A 147 -31.39 -31.55 -7.98
CA LYS A 147 -31.50 -30.70 -9.17
C LYS A 147 -32.17 -29.39 -8.75
N ASN A 148 -31.41 -28.30 -8.61
CA ASN A 148 -31.93 -26.95 -8.89
C ASN A 148 -30.83 -25.87 -8.80
N ARG A 149 -30.28 -25.44 -9.94
CA ARG A 149 -30.18 -24.01 -10.30
C ARG A 149 -29.74 -23.80 -11.76
N PRO A 150 -30.21 -22.72 -12.43
CA PRO A 150 -30.19 -22.60 -13.88
C PRO A 150 -28.85 -22.16 -14.48
N SER A 151 -28.64 -22.67 -15.68
CA SER A 151 -27.61 -22.35 -16.67
C SER A 151 -27.56 -20.87 -17.04
N TRP A 152 -26.39 -20.24 -16.88
CA TRP A 152 -25.94 -19.16 -17.76
C TRP A 152 -24.75 -19.67 -18.55
N SER A 153 -25.00 -19.85 -19.85
CA SER A 153 -24.10 -20.40 -20.84
C SER A 153 -22.96 -19.42 -21.15
N THR A 154 -21.72 -19.87 -21.05
CA THR A 154 -20.60 -19.33 -21.83
C THR A 154 -19.94 -20.47 -22.62
N PRO A 155 -19.34 -20.18 -23.78
CA PRO A 155 -19.30 -21.11 -24.90
C PRO A 155 -18.28 -22.23 -24.72
N SER A 156 -18.67 -23.41 -25.19
CA SER A 156 -17.82 -24.59 -25.38
C SER A 156 -16.58 -24.24 -26.22
N HIS A 157 -15.41 -24.24 -25.58
CA HIS A 157 -14.16 -24.63 -26.23
C HIS A 157 -13.77 -26.01 -25.71
N GLY A 158 -13.64 -26.96 -26.64
CA GLY A 158 -13.67 -28.38 -26.38
C GLY A 158 -12.64 -28.91 -25.40
N SER A 159 -13.07 -29.91 -24.62
CA SER A 159 -12.28 -31.05 -24.15
C SER A 159 -10.82 -30.74 -23.79
N SER A 160 -10.59 -29.88 -22.79
CA SER A 160 -9.29 -29.90 -22.10
C SER A 160 -9.28 -31.12 -21.20
N ARG A 161 -8.72 -32.21 -21.75
CA ARG A 161 -8.09 -33.26 -20.94
C ARG A 161 -7.35 -32.53 -19.82
N GLN A 162 -7.70 -32.84 -18.56
CA GLN A 162 -7.03 -32.27 -17.40
C GLN A 162 -5.54 -32.34 -17.67
N ASP A 163 -4.86 -31.23 -17.91
CA ASP A 163 -3.42 -31.23 -18.15
C ASP A 163 -2.73 -30.90 -16.83
N CYS A 164 -1.66 -31.63 -16.54
CA CYS A 164 -0.83 -31.45 -15.37
C CYS A 164 -0.18 -30.07 -15.38
N GLY A 165 -0.46 -29.27 -14.35
CA GLY A 165 0.06 -27.90 -14.21
C GLY A 165 1.59 -27.80 -14.09
N TYR A 166 2.29 -28.92 -13.87
CA TYR A 166 3.74 -28.98 -13.73
C TYR A 166 4.45 -29.28 -15.05
N CYS A 167 4.03 -30.33 -15.76
CA CYS A 167 4.69 -30.78 -17.01
C CYS A 167 3.94 -30.44 -18.30
N GLY A 168 2.71 -29.93 -18.21
CA GLY A 168 1.88 -29.58 -19.36
C GLY A 168 1.36 -30.77 -20.18
N ARG A 169 1.54 -32.01 -19.70
CA ARG A 169 0.96 -33.23 -20.30
C ARG A 169 -0.34 -33.60 -19.60
N ARG A 170 -1.13 -34.52 -20.18
CA ARG A 170 -2.36 -35.06 -19.56
C ARG A 170 -2.14 -35.45 -18.10
N SER A 171 -3.14 -35.23 -17.25
CA SER A 171 -3.14 -35.46 -15.80
C SER A 171 -2.78 -36.90 -15.47
N HIS A 172 -1.98 -37.04 -14.42
CA HIS A 172 -1.40 -38.30 -13.96
C HIS A 172 -2.02 -38.58 -12.59
N LYS A 173 -2.18 -39.86 -12.23
CA LYS A 173 -2.82 -40.22 -10.95
C LYS A 173 -1.91 -39.90 -9.77
N GLU A 174 -0.61 -40.07 -9.95
CA GLU A 174 0.38 -39.78 -8.93
C GLU A 174 1.34 -38.68 -9.39
N LYS A 175 1.80 -37.88 -8.42
CA LYS A 175 2.78 -36.81 -8.69
C LYS A 175 4.15 -37.36 -9.11
N SER A 176 4.50 -38.56 -8.66
CA SER A 176 5.71 -39.34 -9.00
C SER A 176 5.82 -39.64 -10.50
N GLU A 177 4.69 -39.85 -11.18
CA GLU A 177 4.62 -40.08 -12.63
C GLU A 177 4.92 -38.81 -13.44
N CYS A 178 5.02 -37.65 -12.79
CA CYS A 178 5.26 -36.38 -13.46
C CYS A 178 6.73 -36.27 -13.87
N PRO A 179 7.05 -36.22 -15.17
CA PRO A 179 8.43 -36.10 -15.63
C PRO A 179 9.07 -34.77 -15.20
N ALA A 180 8.26 -33.77 -14.85
CA ALA A 180 8.76 -32.47 -14.41
C ALA A 180 9.14 -32.43 -12.91
N LEU A 181 8.77 -33.46 -12.11
CA LEU A 181 8.88 -33.42 -10.66
C LEU A 181 10.32 -33.21 -10.16
N ASN A 182 11.28 -33.94 -10.75
CA ASN A 182 12.68 -33.94 -10.33
C ASN A 182 13.63 -33.25 -11.33
N THR A 183 13.08 -32.62 -12.36
CA THR A 183 13.85 -31.89 -13.38
C THR A 183 13.87 -30.40 -13.09
N GLU A 184 15.02 -29.75 -13.30
CA GLU A 184 15.18 -28.31 -13.16
C GLU A 184 14.61 -27.58 -14.38
N CYS A 185 13.80 -26.56 -14.12
CA CYS A 185 13.25 -25.71 -15.17
C CYS A 185 14.38 -24.89 -15.82
N ARG A 186 14.52 -24.99 -17.14
CA ARG A 186 15.57 -24.26 -17.89
C ARG A 186 15.44 -22.73 -17.83
N LYS A 187 14.30 -22.19 -17.41
CA LYS A 187 14.02 -20.74 -17.37
C LYS A 187 14.26 -20.11 -15.99
N CYS A 188 14.00 -20.85 -14.91
CA CYS A 188 14.10 -20.34 -13.54
C CYS A 188 15.01 -21.18 -12.62
N GLY A 189 15.52 -22.32 -13.08
CA GLY A 189 16.41 -23.20 -12.31
C GLY A 189 15.72 -24.02 -11.20
N ILE A 190 14.42 -23.83 -10.96
CA ILE A 190 13.69 -24.48 -9.86
C ILE A 190 13.18 -25.86 -10.33
N LYS A 191 13.31 -26.88 -9.46
CA LYS A 191 12.76 -28.24 -9.71
C LYS A 191 11.24 -28.26 -9.60
N GLY A 192 10.60 -29.11 -10.40
CA GLY A 192 9.18 -29.42 -10.26
C GLY A 192 8.28 -28.91 -11.38
N HIS A 193 8.81 -28.26 -12.42
CA HIS A 193 8.02 -27.87 -13.59
C HIS A 193 8.90 -27.73 -14.86
N PHE A 194 8.26 -27.71 -16.03
CA PHE A 194 8.91 -27.33 -17.28
C PHE A 194 8.72 -25.85 -17.61
N ALA A 195 9.68 -25.28 -18.34
CA ALA A 195 9.58 -23.92 -18.83
C ALA A 195 8.40 -23.80 -19.80
N LYS A 196 7.46 -22.90 -19.50
CA LYS A 196 6.48 -22.38 -20.46
C LYS A 196 7.04 -21.18 -21.21
#